data_AF-A0A2N0PGQ3-F1
#
_entry.id   AF-A0A2N0PGQ3-F1
#
_cell.length_a   1.000
_cell.length_b   1.000
_cell.length_c   1.000
_cell.angle_alpha   90.00
_cell.angle_beta   90.00
_cell.angle_gamma   90.00
#
_symmetry.space_group_name_H-M   'P 1'
#
loop_
_entity.id
_entity.type
_entity.pdbx_description
1 polymer ?
#
loop_
_entity_poly.entity_id
_entity_poly.type
_entity_poly.pdbx_seq_one_letter_code
_entity_poly.pdbx_strand_id
1 'polypeptide(L)'
;MSTRVNKTGKINKIIEKQAVQFEEFGKRLQESHKGYENEFKKLDEKSFETYQKKIESQSKLINSLRTRIEELENDAIKKDQNIKKLRQEIDDSPISYKSSDLLLKTYDKMMERSSWDNTSLNSSNNDTSLNFKVQEIDRLYGDSVKLKQFKFLKSSYNINELIEYTKSNNFIALNRKSKRYINYHIKCMLLQEFQGPNVTLSQDLDEYIKRDILPSLPNGYDNYTMYSDWFDTLNDTYKSRVSKLLESGN
;
A
#
# COMPACT_ATOMS: atom_id res chain seq x y z
N MET A 1 -123.13 5.61 -20.02
CA MET A 1 -122.17 4.90 -19.14
C MET A 1 -120.98 4.24 -19.86
N SER A 2 -120.87 4.26 -21.21
CA SER A 2 -119.86 3.46 -21.95
C SER A 2 -118.47 4.11 -22.17
N THR A 3 -118.27 5.39 -21.83
CA THR A 3 -117.00 6.12 -22.07
C THR A 3 -115.98 6.02 -20.93
N ARG A 4 -116.39 5.58 -19.73
CA ARG A 4 -115.54 5.54 -18.53
C ARG A 4 -114.64 4.30 -18.47
N VAL A 5 -115.12 3.16 -18.99
CA VAL A 5 -114.42 1.86 -19.00
C VAL A 5 -113.30 1.81 -20.06
N ASN A 6 -113.43 2.58 -21.15
CA ASN A 6 -112.44 2.59 -22.24
C ASN A 6 -111.22 3.49 -21.93
N LYS A 7 -111.36 4.45 -20.99
CA LYS A 7 -110.27 5.31 -20.51
C LYS A 7 -109.33 4.59 -19.54
N THR A 8 -109.86 3.76 -18.65
CA THR A 8 -109.07 2.98 -17.68
C THR A 8 -108.19 1.92 -18.35
N GLY A 9 -108.66 1.26 -19.41
CA GLY A 9 -107.84 0.30 -20.18
C GLY A 9 -106.66 0.94 -20.92
N LYS A 10 -106.83 2.18 -21.43
CA LYS A 10 -105.72 2.94 -22.04
C LYS A 10 -104.67 3.38 -21.03
N ILE A 11 -105.09 3.79 -19.83
CA ILE A 11 -104.18 4.18 -18.75
C ILE A 11 -103.34 2.98 -18.28
N ASN A 12 -103.95 1.82 -18.08
CA ASN A 12 -103.22 0.61 -17.66
C ASN A 12 -102.16 0.17 -18.67
N LYS A 13 -102.44 0.22 -19.98
CA LYS A 13 -101.43 -0.06 -21.01
C LYS A 13 -100.25 0.92 -21.00
N ILE A 14 -100.50 2.18 -20.65
CA ILE A 14 -99.43 3.19 -20.51
C ILE A 14 -98.58 2.88 -19.27
N ILE A 15 -99.23 2.51 -18.16
CA ILE A 15 -98.54 2.13 -16.91
C ILE A 15 -97.67 0.88 -17.14
N GLU A 16 -98.20 -0.17 -17.78
CA GLU A 16 -97.41 -1.38 -18.10
C GLU A 16 -96.21 -1.05 -18.99
N LYS A 17 -96.41 -0.23 -20.03
CA LYS A 17 -95.32 0.18 -20.93
C LYS A 17 -94.26 1.00 -20.19
N GLN A 18 -94.65 1.87 -19.27
CA GLN A 18 -93.73 2.63 -18.43
C GLN A 18 -92.98 1.72 -17.45
N ALA A 19 -93.66 0.75 -16.83
CA ALA A 19 -93.03 -0.20 -15.91
C ALA A 19 -91.92 -1.01 -16.60
N VAL A 20 -92.18 -1.50 -17.81
CA VAL A 20 -91.17 -2.22 -18.63
C VAL A 20 -89.97 -1.32 -18.96
N GLN A 21 -90.23 -0.06 -19.34
CA GLN A 21 -89.15 0.90 -19.63
C GLN A 21 -88.30 1.21 -18.39
N PHE A 22 -88.92 1.34 -17.21
CA PHE A 22 -88.21 1.53 -15.94
C PHE A 22 -87.38 0.30 -15.58
N GLU A 23 -87.89 -0.91 -15.80
CA GLU A 23 -87.13 -2.14 -15.53
C GLU A 23 -85.92 -2.28 -16.47
N GLU A 24 -86.10 -2.02 -17.77
CA GLU A 24 -84.99 -1.99 -18.73
C GLU A 24 -83.96 -0.90 -18.41
N PHE A 25 -84.42 0.27 -17.96
CA PHE A 25 -83.53 1.34 -17.52
C PHE A 25 -82.71 0.91 -16.29
N GLY A 26 -83.36 0.30 -15.30
CA GLY A 26 -82.71 -0.24 -14.10
C GLY A 26 -81.64 -1.29 -14.43
N LYS A 27 -81.93 -2.22 -15.34
CA LYS A 27 -80.97 -3.23 -15.82
C LYS A 27 -79.75 -2.58 -16.50
N ARG A 28 -79.98 -1.63 -17.41
CA ARG A 28 -78.91 -0.88 -18.08
C ARG A 28 -78.06 -0.08 -17.09
N LEU A 29 -78.67 0.54 -16.09
CA LEU A 29 -77.95 1.29 -15.06
C LEU A 29 -77.06 0.36 -14.22
N GLN A 30 -77.56 -0.82 -13.85
CA GLN A 30 -76.82 -1.79 -13.06
C GLN A 30 -75.63 -2.39 -13.83
N GLU A 31 -75.82 -2.68 -15.13
CA GLU A 31 -74.73 -3.13 -16.01
C GLU A 31 -73.67 -2.05 -16.20
N SER A 32 -74.10 -0.79 -16.41
CA SER A 32 -73.21 0.37 -16.49
C SER A 32 -72.38 0.52 -15.20
N HIS A 33 -73.02 0.44 -14.03
CA HIS A 33 -72.34 0.52 -12.74
C HIS A 33 -71.30 -0.59 -12.55
N LYS A 34 -71.63 -1.83 -12.92
CA LYS A 34 -70.68 -2.96 -12.90
C LYS A 34 -69.50 -2.74 -13.86
N GLY A 35 -69.75 -2.11 -15.01
CA GLY A 35 -68.70 -1.72 -15.96
C GLY A 35 -67.70 -0.76 -15.32
N TYR A 36 -68.19 0.32 -14.72
CA TYR A 36 -67.34 1.31 -14.04
C TYR A 36 -66.53 0.73 -12.87
N GLU A 37 -67.14 -0.11 -12.03
CA GLU A 37 -66.43 -0.74 -10.90
C GLU A 37 -65.28 -1.64 -11.36
N ASN A 38 -65.47 -2.40 -12.44
CA ASN A 38 -64.44 -3.27 -12.99
C ASN A 38 -63.29 -2.48 -13.63
N GLU A 39 -63.59 -1.37 -14.31
CA GLU A 39 -62.54 -0.49 -14.86
C GLU A 39 -61.73 0.16 -13.74
N PHE A 40 -62.39 0.63 -12.67
CA PHE A 40 -61.72 1.20 -11.50
C PHE A 40 -60.77 0.19 -10.85
N LYS A 41 -61.22 -1.06 -10.63
CA LYS A 41 -60.37 -2.12 -10.06
C LYS A 41 -59.16 -2.45 -10.93
N LYS A 42 -59.34 -2.54 -12.26
CA LYS A 42 -58.24 -2.81 -13.19
C LYS A 42 -57.18 -1.70 -13.19
N LEU A 43 -57.62 -0.44 -13.05
CA LEU A 43 -56.72 0.70 -12.99
C LEU A 43 -55.87 0.66 -11.71
N ASP A 44 -56.49 0.29 -10.59
CA ASP A 44 -55.84 0.19 -9.29
C ASP A 44 -54.80 -0.95 -9.26
N GLU A 45 -55.17 -2.15 -9.72
CA GLU A 45 -54.25 -3.30 -9.81
C GLU A 45 -53.04 -3.04 -10.72
N LYS A 46 -53.27 -2.44 -11.91
CA LYS A 46 -52.17 -2.13 -12.85
C LYS A 46 -51.21 -1.10 -12.27
N SER A 47 -51.72 -0.11 -11.55
CA SER A 47 -50.90 0.91 -10.89
C SER A 47 -50.06 0.28 -9.78
N PHE A 48 -50.66 -0.58 -8.95
CA PHE A 48 -49.99 -1.28 -7.86
C PHE A 48 -48.86 -2.18 -8.35
N GLU A 49 -49.11 -2.99 -9.40
CA GLU A 49 -48.09 -3.87 -9.98
C GLU A 49 -46.89 -3.07 -10.53
N THR A 50 -47.14 -1.89 -11.09
CA THR A 50 -46.09 -0.99 -11.59
C THR A 50 -45.22 -0.46 -10.44
N TYR A 51 -45.84 -0.04 -9.34
CA TYR A 51 -45.10 0.41 -8.15
C TYR A 51 -44.30 -0.72 -7.51
N GLN A 52 -44.87 -1.93 -7.44
CA GLN A 52 -44.19 -3.08 -6.86
C GLN A 52 -42.95 -3.48 -7.66
N LYS A 53 -43.04 -3.51 -9.01
CA LYS A 53 -41.87 -3.72 -9.89
C LYS A 53 -40.80 -2.65 -9.68
N LYS A 54 -41.21 -1.39 -9.50
CA LYS A 54 -40.28 -0.28 -9.23
C LYS A 54 -39.57 -0.47 -7.88
N ILE A 55 -40.31 -0.83 -6.83
CA ILE A 55 -39.75 -1.11 -5.50
C ILE A 55 -38.75 -2.27 -5.58
N GLU A 56 -39.10 -3.39 -6.24
CA GLU A 56 -38.19 -4.51 -6.39
C GLU A 56 -36.91 -4.14 -7.15
N SER A 57 -37.03 -3.37 -8.23
CA SER A 57 -35.87 -2.89 -9.01
C SER A 57 -34.95 -2.01 -8.15
N GLN A 58 -35.53 -1.13 -7.33
CA GLN A 58 -34.79 -0.25 -6.43
C GLN A 58 -34.14 -1.04 -5.29
N SER A 59 -34.83 -2.02 -4.71
CA SER A 59 -34.25 -2.90 -3.68
C SER A 59 -33.05 -3.69 -4.22
N LYS A 60 -33.14 -4.22 -5.45
CA LYS A 60 -32.01 -4.89 -6.12
C LYS A 60 -30.82 -3.93 -6.29
N LEU A 61 -31.07 -2.71 -6.74
CA LEU A 61 -30.03 -1.69 -6.89
C LEU A 61 -29.39 -1.33 -5.54
N ILE A 62 -30.19 -1.10 -4.50
CA ILE A 62 -29.70 -0.79 -3.15
C ILE A 62 -28.80 -1.91 -2.63
N ASN A 63 -29.20 -3.17 -2.81
CA ASN A 63 -28.40 -4.31 -2.37
C ASN A 63 -27.08 -4.41 -3.16
N SER A 64 -27.11 -4.21 -4.48
CA SER A 64 -25.90 -4.16 -5.30
C SER A 64 -24.94 -3.05 -4.88
N LEU A 65 -25.46 -1.85 -4.58
CA LEU A 65 -24.66 -0.74 -4.09
C LEU A 65 -24.07 -1.01 -2.70
N ARG A 66 -24.84 -1.62 -1.79
CA ARG A 66 -24.34 -2.02 -0.46
C ARG A 66 -23.17 -2.99 -0.57
N THR A 67 -23.31 -4.04 -1.37
CA THR A 67 -22.22 -4.99 -1.63
C THR A 67 -21.00 -4.28 -2.21
N ARG A 68 -21.19 -3.35 -3.15
CA ARG A 68 -20.07 -2.62 -3.75
C ARG A 68 -19.35 -1.69 -2.76
N ILE A 69 -20.08 -1.05 -1.84
CA ILE A 69 -19.48 -0.22 -0.79
C ILE A 69 -18.62 -1.08 0.13
N GLU A 70 -19.13 -2.23 0.56
CA GLU A 70 -18.40 -3.16 1.44
C GLU A 70 -17.10 -3.68 0.79
N GLU A 71 -17.14 -4.00 -0.51
CA GLU A 71 -15.93 -4.36 -1.27
C GLU A 71 -14.89 -3.23 -1.30
N LEU A 72 -15.33 -1.98 -1.53
CA LEU A 72 -14.46 -0.81 -1.61
C LEU A 72 -13.85 -0.46 -0.24
N GLU A 73 -14.62 -0.58 0.84
CA GLU A 73 -14.12 -0.37 2.20
C GLU A 73 -13.03 -1.40 2.54
N ASN A 74 -13.26 -2.68 2.23
CA ASN A 74 -12.28 -3.74 2.44
C ASN A 74 -10.99 -3.52 1.63
N ASP A 75 -11.11 -3.13 0.36
CA ASP A 75 -9.95 -2.82 -0.49
C ASP A 75 -9.17 -1.59 0.03
N ALA A 76 -9.88 -0.56 0.49
CA ALA A 76 -9.26 0.63 1.08
C ALA A 76 -8.48 0.29 2.36
N ILE A 77 -9.05 -0.53 3.26
CA ILE A 77 -8.37 -1.00 4.47
C ILE A 77 -7.11 -1.78 4.11
N LYS A 78 -7.19 -2.70 3.14
CA LYS A 78 -6.04 -3.50 2.68
C LYS A 78 -4.93 -2.62 2.09
N LYS A 79 -5.30 -1.62 1.28
CA LYS A 79 -4.35 -0.65 0.72
C LYS A 79 -3.69 0.19 1.80
N ASP A 80 -4.42 0.67 2.80
CA ASP A 80 -3.87 1.44 3.91
C ASP A 80 -2.87 0.61 4.73
N GLN A 81 -3.19 -0.66 4.99
CA GLN A 81 -2.26 -1.59 5.64
C GLN A 81 -0.98 -1.81 4.83
N ASN A 82 -1.08 -1.95 3.51
CA ASN A 82 0.09 -2.07 2.63
C ASN A 82 0.93 -0.80 2.62
N ILE A 83 0.30 0.38 2.58
CA ILE A 83 1.01 1.67 2.67
C ILE A 83 1.75 1.78 4.01
N LYS A 84 1.13 1.39 5.13
CA LYS A 84 1.80 1.38 6.44
C LYS A 84 3.00 0.43 6.46
N LYS A 85 2.88 -0.76 5.88
CA LYS A 85 4.01 -1.70 5.75
C LYS A 85 5.16 -1.10 4.92
N LEU A 86 4.85 -0.52 3.76
CA LEU A 86 5.86 0.12 2.90
C LEU A 86 6.54 1.30 3.60
N ARG A 87 5.78 2.12 4.33
CA ARG A 87 6.34 3.22 5.13
C ARG A 87 7.29 2.70 6.20
N GLN A 88 6.90 1.65 6.92
CA GLN A 88 7.76 1.00 7.91
C GLN A 88 9.03 0.43 7.27
N GLU A 89 8.91 -0.23 6.11
CA GLU A 89 10.06 -0.75 5.36
C GLU A 89 11.00 0.36 4.87
N ILE A 90 10.47 1.52 4.50
CA ILE A 90 11.23 2.71 4.13
C ILE A 90 11.92 3.34 5.36
N ASP A 91 11.23 3.46 6.49
CA ASP A 91 11.80 4.01 7.72
C ASP A 91 12.85 3.08 8.33
N ASP A 92 12.66 1.76 8.20
CA ASP A 92 13.63 0.74 8.54
C ASP A 92 14.73 0.60 7.48
N SER A 93 14.60 1.27 6.32
CA SER A 93 15.62 1.36 5.29
C SER A 93 16.63 2.45 5.65
N PRO A 94 17.88 2.11 6.06
CA PRO A 94 18.92 3.10 6.27
C PRO A 94 19.34 3.83 4.98
N ILE A 95 18.76 3.46 3.83
CA ILE A 95 19.17 3.94 2.51
C ILE A 95 17.90 4.37 1.75
N SER A 96 17.51 5.62 1.95
CA SER A 96 16.71 6.35 0.97
C SER A 96 17.70 7.16 0.13
N TYR A 97 17.64 6.98 -1.20
CA TYR A 97 18.49 7.52 -2.26
C TYR A 97 18.97 8.96 -2.04
N LYS A 98 19.97 9.14 -1.18
CA LYS A 98 20.58 10.43 -0.89
C LYS A 98 22.02 10.39 -1.36
N SER A 99 22.47 11.54 -1.89
CA SER A 99 23.89 11.80 -2.18
C SER A 99 24.77 11.29 -1.05
N SER A 100 25.93 10.75 -1.40
CA SER A 100 26.76 10.04 -0.42
C SER A 100 27.30 10.94 0.70
N ASP A 101 27.40 12.24 0.45
CA ASP A 101 27.68 13.23 1.49
C ASP A 101 26.53 13.35 2.49
N LEU A 102 25.28 13.23 2.03
CA LEU A 102 24.11 13.17 2.90
C LEU A 102 24.04 11.84 3.65
N LEU A 103 24.44 10.72 3.05
CA LEU A 103 24.53 9.43 3.75
C LEU A 103 25.51 9.52 4.92
N LEU A 104 26.69 10.08 4.68
CA LEU A 104 27.72 10.18 5.71
C LEU A 104 27.35 11.20 6.80
N LYS A 105 26.84 12.37 6.44
CA LYS A 105 26.31 13.36 7.40
C LYS A 105 25.16 12.79 8.24
N THR A 106 24.28 12.01 7.62
CA THR A 106 23.17 11.35 8.34
C THR A 106 23.69 10.27 9.27
N TYR A 107 24.66 9.47 8.81
CA TYR A 107 25.33 8.45 9.60
C TYR A 107 26.01 9.05 10.84
N ASP A 108 26.86 10.06 10.66
CA ASP A 108 27.54 10.71 11.79
C ASP A 108 26.54 11.33 12.78
N LYS A 109 25.50 12.02 12.29
CA LYS A 109 24.43 12.55 13.13
C LYS A 109 23.66 11.48 13.92
N MET A 110 23.40 10.33 13.31
CA MET A 110 22.75 9.19 13.98
C MET A 110 23.65 8.57 15.06
N MET A 111 24.97 8.60 14.86
CA MET A 111 25.95 8.06 15.78
C MET A 111 26.25 9.02 16.94
N GLU A 112 26.23 10.34 16.71
CA GLU A 112 26.46 11.39 17.72
C GLU A 112 25.29 11.58 18.70
N ARG A 113 24.04 11.48 18.24
CA ARG A 113 22.84 11.81 19.06
C ARG A 113 22.51 10.81 20.18
N SER A 114 23.34 9.79 20.41
CA SER A 114 23.04 8.73 21.36
C SER A 114 24.01 8.69 22.53
N SER A 115 23.61 9.35 23.64
CA SER A 115 24.06 9.05 25.01
C SER A 115 23.51 7.68 25.42
N TRP A 116 23.88 6.63 24.68
CA TRP A 116 23.73 5.27 25.15
C TRP A 116 24.92 5.02 26.05
N ASP A 117 24.73 5.28 27.35
CA ASP A 117 25.59 4.80 28.40
C ASP A 117 25.67 3.28 28.27
N ASN A 118 26.87 2.77 27.99
CA ASN A 118 27.15 1.33 27.90
C ASN A 118 27.05 0.62 29.28
N THR A 119 26.45 1.26 30.29
CA THR A 119 26.41 0.76 31.66
C THR A 119 25.60 -0.52 31.83
N SER A 120 24.71 -0.89 30.89
CA SER A 120 23.95 -2.14 30.98
C SER A 120 24.62 -3.36 30.32
N LEU A 121 25.79 -3.20 29.70
CA LEU A 121 26.54 -4.28 29.02
C LEU A 121 27.94 -4.52 29.59
N ASN A 122 28.26 -3.88 30.72
CA ASN A 122 29.42 -4.23 31.55
C ASN A 122 29.03 -5.35 32.51
N SER A 123 28.74 -6.54 31.98
CA SER A 123 28.82 -7.77 32.76
C SER A 123 29.96 -8.62 32.20
N SER A 124 31.08 -8.56 32.92
CA SER A 124 32.14 -9.57 33.00
C SER A 124 32.67 -10.17 31.69
N ASN A 125 33.82 -9.63 31.25
CA ASN A 125 35.03 -10.34 30.79
C ASN A 125 35.64 -9.66 29.56
N ASN A 126 36.93 -9.35 29.72
CA ASN A 126 37.84 -8.93 28.67
C ASN A 126 37.85 -10.03 27.58
N ASP A 127 37.79 -9.63 26.30
CA ASP A 127 37.54 -10.45 25.09
C ASP A 127 36.10 -10.91 24.83
N THR A 128 35.19 -9.97 24.61
CA THR A 128 33.98 -10.27 23.84
C THR A 128 34.28 -10.08 22.34
N SER A 129 34.67 -11.20 21.71
CA SER A 129 34.78 -11.35 20.25
C SER A 129 33.63 -10.62 19.54
N LEU A 130 33.92 -9.94 18.42
CA LEU A 130 32.94 -9.26 17.56
C LEU A 130 31.65 -10.07 17.40
N ASN A 131 31.81 -11.38 17.21
CA ASN A 131 30.72 -12.31 17.07
C ASN A 131 29.76 -12.31 18.28
N PHE A 132 30.29 -12.33 19.50
CA PHE A 132 29.49 -12.39 20.72
C PHE A 132 28.56 -11.17 20.83
N LYS A 133 29.11 -9.97 20.65
CA LYS A 133 28.33 -8.72 20.72
C LYS A 133 27.27 -8.65 19.63
N VAL A 134 27.62 -9.05 18.41
CA VAL A 134 26.68 -9.06 17.28
C VAL A 134 25.55 -10.06 17.51
N GLN A 135 25.87 -11.29 17.94
CA GLN A 135 24.87 -12.32 18.24
C GLN A 135 23.98 -11.92 19.42
N GLU A 136 24.52 -11.26 20.43
CA GLU A 136 23.73 -10.77 21.56
C GLU A 136 22.70 -9.74 21.12
N ILE A 137 23.09 -8.75 20.29
CA ILE A 137 22.17 -7.77 19.71
C ILE A 137 21.12 -8.47 18.84
N ASP A 138 21.55 -9.39 17.98
CA ASP A 138 20.66 -10.15 17.09
C ASP A 138 19.63 -10.96 17.88
N ARG A 139 20.04 -11.60 18.98
CA ARG A 139 19.17 -12.37 19.88
C ARG A 139 18.20 -11.48 20.66
N LEU A 140 18.68 -10.35 21.20
CA LEU A 140 17.87 -9.46 22.04
C LEU A 140 16.81 -8.71 21.24
N TYR A 141 17.14 -8.30 20.01
CA TYR A 141 16.27 -7.43 19.21
C TYR A 141 15.65 -8.11 18.00
N GLY A 142 16.26 -9.15 17.43
CA GLY A 142 15.77 -9.81 16.22
C GLY A 142 15.46 -8.79 15.12
N ASP A 143 14.26 -8.89 14.54
CA ASP A 143 13.81 -7.97 13.48
C ASP A 143 13.54 -6.53 13.95
N SER A 144 13.48 -6.31 15.28
CA SER A 144 13.35 -4.96 15.86
C SER A 144 14.69 -4.24 16.03
N VAL A 145 15.80 -4.88 15.63
CA VAL A 145 17.14 -4.28 15.68
C VAL A 145 17.16 -2.96 14.93
N LYS A 146 17.97 -2.02 15.41
CA LYS A 146 18.14 -0.67 14.88
C LYS A 146 19.62 -0.42 14.62
N LEU A 147 19.91 0.36 13.57
CA LEU A 147 21.28 0.69 13.16
C LEU A 147 22.18 1.12 14.33
N LYS A 148 21.67 1.99 15.21
CA LYS A 148 22.43 2.52 16.36
C LYS A 148 22.94 1.47 17.35
N GLN A 149 22.33 0.29 17.40
CA GLN A 149 22.80 -0.78 18.30
C GLN A 149 24.14 -1.35 17.84
N PHE A 150 24.45 -1.23 16.55
CA PHE A 150 25.73 -1.59 15.96
C PHE A 150 26.75 -0.43 15.98
N LYS A 151 26.51 0.64 16.76
CA LYS A 151 27.43 1.78 16.84
C LYS A 151 28.87 1.41 17.21
N PHE A 152 29.01 0.36 18.04
CA PHE A 152 30.29 -0.13 18.53
C PHE A 152 31.20 -0.64 17.39
N LEU A 153 30.63 -1.05 16.24
CA LEU A 153 31.41 -1.50 15.09
C LEU A 153 32.38 -0.43 14.60
N LYS A 154 31.94 0.85 14.58
CA LYS A 154 32.76 1.98 14.14
C LYS A 154 33.92 2.27 15.11
N SER A 155 33.71 2.06 16.41
CA SER A 155 34.67 2.45 17.45
C SER A 155 35.63 1.34 17.87
N SER A 156 35.25 0.08 17.69
CA SER A 156 35.92 -1.05 18.34
C SER A 156 36.57 -2.02 17.37
N TYR A 157 36.31 -1.91 16.06
CA TYR A 157 36.83 -2.83 15.06
C TYR A 157 37.31 -2.08 13.83
N ASN A 158 38.39 -2.57 13.23
CA ASN A 158 38.87 -2.06 11.97
C ASN A 158 38.08 -2.67 10.79
N ILE A 159 38.23 -2.07 9.61
CA ILE A 159 37.46 -2.46 8.43
C ILE A 159 37.76 -3.89 7.96
N ASN A 160 39.00 -4.36 8.08
CA ASN A 160 39.40 -5.72 7.73
C ASN A 160 38.69 -6.76 8.61
N GLU A 161 38.66 -6.53 9.92
CA GLU A 161 37.97 -7.41 10.87
C GLU A 161 36.48 -7.52 10.56
N LEU A 162 35.84 -6.41 10.22
CA LEU A 162 34.42 -6.39 9.87
C LEU A 162 34.14 -7.11 8.55
N ILE A 163 34.99 -6.91 7.53
CA ILE A 163 34.85 -7.59 6.23
C ILE A 163 35.05 -9.09 6.39
N GLU A 164 36.09 -9.53 7.11
CA GLU A 164 36.31 -10.94 7.42
C GLU A 164 35.13 -11.53 8.19
N TYR A 165 34.57 -10.80 9.15
CA TYR A 165 33.36 -11.23 9.84
C TYR A 165 32.19 -11.47 8.90
N THR A 166 31.99 -10.62 7.87
CA THR A 166 30.91 -10.82 6.88
C THR A 166 31.05 -12.10 6.05
N LYS A 167 32.25 -12.69 5.99
CA LYS A 167 32.50 -13.99 5.32
C LYS A 167 32.21 -15.19 6.23
N SER A 168 32.02 -14.98 7.54
CA SER A 168 31.84 -16.05 8.52
C SER A 168 30.43 -16.67 8.51
N ASN A 169 30.34 -17.95 8.90
CA ASN A 169 29.05 -18.62 9.12
C ASN A 169 28.18 -17.92 10.16
N ASN A 170 28.81 -17.27 11.15
CA ASN A 170 28.09 -16.52 12.16
C ASN A 170 27.32 -15.34 11.55
N PHE A 171 27.95 -14.59 10.65
CA PHE A 171 27.28 -13.52 9.93
C PHE A 171 26.16 -14.06 9.04
N ILE A 172 26.39 -15.19 8.36
CA ILE A 172 25.37 -15.86 7.53
C ILE A 172 24.16 -16.29 8.36
N ALA A 173 24.32 -16.61 9.64
CA ALA A 173 23.23 -17.01 10.53
C ALA A 173 22.38 -15.82 11.05
N LEU A 174 22.87 -14.58 10.99
CA LEU A 174 22.16 -13.40 11.51
C LEU A 174 20.85 -13.12 10.77
N ASN A 175 19.95 -12.40 11.44
CA ASN A 175 18.75 -11.92 10.77
C ASN A 175 19.08 -10.91 9.66
N ARG A 176 18.14 -10.75 8.71
CA ARG A 176 18.33 -9.92 7.51
C ARG A 176 18.66 -8.46 7.88
N LYS A 177 18.06 -7.93 8.94
CA LYS A 177 18.20 -6.53 9.35
C LYS A 177 19.57 -6.27 9.99
N SER A 178 20.06 -7.19 10.83
CA SER A 178 21.41 -7.14 11.40
C SER A 178 22.48 -7.19 10.31
N LYS A 179 22.40 -8.15 9.37
CA LYS A 179 23.31 -8.23 8.21
C LYS A 179 23.35 -6.93 7.44
N ARG A 180 22.18 -6.34 7.19
CA ARG A 180 22.03 -5.07 6.49
C ARG A 180 22.72 -3.93 7.22
N TYR A 181 22.55 -3.81 8.54
CA TYR A 181 23.17 -2.74 9.31
C TYR A 181 24.68 -2.87 9.44
N ILE A 182 25.19 -4.09 9.63
CA ILE A 182 26.64 -4.34 9.63
C ILE A 182 27.24 -3.96 8.27
N ASN A 183 26.63 -4.40 7.17
CA ASN A 183 27.08 -4.03 5.83
C ASN A 183 27.00 -2.52 5.57
N TYR A 184 25.99 -1.86 6.14
CA TYR A 184 25.86 -0.40 6.07
C TYR A 184 27.00 0.30 6.82
N HIS A 185 27.37 -0.16 8.03
CA HIS A 185 28.53 0.37 8.76
C HIS A 185 29.82 0.24 7.95
N ILE A 186 30.07 -0.93 7.36
CA ILE A 186 31.24 -1.16 6.51
C ILE A 186 31.23 -0.23 5.29
N LYS A 187 30.08 -0.11 4.60
CA LYS A 187 29.93 0.81 3.46
C LYS A 187 30.24 2.25 3.86
N CYS A 188 29.76 2.71 5.01
CA CYS A 188 30.05 4.06 5.50
C CYS A 188 31.53 4.25 5.83
N MET A 189 32.20 3.27 6.44
CA MET A 189 33.63 3.35 6.74
C MET A 189 34.47 3.44 5.46
N LEU A 190 34.16 2.63 4.45
CA LEU A 190 34.84 2.71 3.15
C LEU A 190 34.54 4.03 2.41
N LEU A 191 33.32 4.55 2.52
CA LEU A 191 32.96 5.86 1.94
C LEU A 191 33.73 7.03 2.58
N GLN A 192 34.16 6.91 3.83
CA GLN A 192 34.94 7.96 4.51
C GLN A 192 36.31 8.16 3.86
N GLU A 193 36.89 7.13 3.26
CA GLU A 193 38.19 7.22 2.58
C GLU A 193 38.14 8.18 1.38
N PHE A 194 36.96 8.38 0.78
CA PHE A 194 36.76 9.31 -0.33
C PHE A 194 36.44 10.75 0.12
N GLN A 195 36.34 11.03 1.42
CA GLN A 195 36.10 12.38 1.92
C GLN A 195 37.38 13.21 2.02
N GLY A 196 38.53 12.55 2.14
CA GLY A 196 39.84 13.21 2.18
C GLY A 196 40.24 13.84 0.83
N PRO A 197 41.29 14.69 0.85
CA PRO A 197 41.92 15.17 -0.37
C PRO A 197 42.69 14.06 -1.10
N ASN A 198 43.28 13.13 -0.35
CA ASN A 198 43.99 11.96 -0.88
C ASN A 198 43.21 10.70 -0.50
N VAL A 199 43.02 9.81 -1.47
CA VAL A 199 42.32 8.53 -1.28
C VAL A 199 43.34 7.44 -1.04
N THR A 200 43.27 6.83 0.14
CA THR A 200 43.98 5.59 0.45
C THR A 200 42.95 4.49 0.66
N LEU A 201 42.89 3.54 -0.27
CA LEU A 201 42.00 2.40 -0.15
C LEU A 201 42.52 1.43 0.91
N SER A 202 41.66 1.06 1.85
CA SER A 202 41.97 -0.01 2.80
C SER A 202 41.73 -1.41 2.25
N GLN A 203 40.97 -1.54 1.16
CA GLN A 203 40.60 -2.82 0.53
C GLN A 203 41.00 -2.87 -0.95
N ASP A 204 40.84 -4.05 -1.55
CA ASP A 204 40.84 -4.20 -3.01
C ASP A 204 39.64 -3.49 -3.66
N LEU A 205 39.75 -3.20 -4.97
CA LEU A 205 38.70 -2.53 -5.74
C LEU A 205 37.39 -3.32 -5.76
N ASP A 206 37.48 -4.65 -5.76
CA ASP A 206 36.32 -5.53 -5.84
C ASP A 206 35.38 -5.32 -4.64
N GLU A 207 35.91 -5.10 -3.44
CA GLU A 207 35.08 -4.85 -2.26
C GLU A 207 34.33 -3.51 -2.34
N TYR A 208 34.93 -2.45 -2.93
CA TYR A 208 34.23 -1.18 -3.17
C TYR A 208 33.16 -1.30 -4.25
N ILE A 209 33.42 -2.08 -5.30
CA ILE A 209 32.45 -2.34 -6.38
C ILE A 209 31.28 -3.14 -5.83
N LYS A 210 31.56 -4.24 -5.11
CA LYS A 210 30.56 -5.11 -4.48
C LYS A 210 29.64 -4.35 -3.51
N ARG A 211 30.15 -3.30 -2.86
CA ARG A 211 29.39 -2.44 -1.93
C ARG A 211 28.75 -1.23 -2.59
N ASP A 212 28.84 -1.13 -3.91
CA ASP A 212 28.25 -0.05 -4.68
C ASP A 212 28.78 1.33 -4.22
N ILE A 213 30.11 1.40 -4.04
CA ILE A 213 30.86 2.62 -3.74
C ILE A 213 31.56 3.11 -5.02
N LEU A 214 32.16 2.18 -5.75
CA LEU A 214 32.72 2.40 -7.08
C LEU A 214 31.86 1.68 -8.13
N PRO A 215 31.79 2.20 -9.37
CA PRO A 215 31.07 1.53 -10.45
C PRO A 215 31.85 0.30 -10.91
N SER A 216 31.17 -0.76 -11.35
CA SER A 216 31.83 -1.92 -11.93
C SER A 216 32.62 -1.56 -13.19
N LEU A 217 33.79 -2.15 -13.36
CA LEU A 217 34.59 -2.02 -14.58
C LEU A 217 33.88 -2.69 -15.76
N PRO A 218 33.89 -2.09 -16.97
CA PRO A 218 33.43 -2.77 -18.18
C PRO A 218 34.22 -4.05 -18.46
N ASN A 219 33.59 -5.01 -19.16
CA ASN A 219 34.25 -6.27 -19.52
C ASN A 219 35.54 -6.01 -20.34
N GLY A 220 36.65 -6.65 -19.93
CA GLY A 220 37.95 -6.55 -20.61
C GLY A 220 38.88 -5.45 -20.07
N TYR A 221 38.53 -4.83 -18.94
CA TYR A 221 39.30 -3.74 -18.34
C TYR A 221 39.73 -4.06 -16.91
N ASP A 222 40.99 -3.76 -16.61
CA ASP A 222 41.60 -4.07 -15.32
C ASP A 222 41.65 -2.85 -14.37
N ASN A 223 41.45 -1.63 -14.87
CA ASN A 223 41.47 -0.41 -14.06
C ASN A 223 40.72 0.77 -14.73
N TYR A 224 40.56 1.86 -13.97
CA TYR A 224 39.83 3.06 -14.41
C TYR A 224 40.66 4.07 -15.22
N THR A 225 41.97 3.86 -15.43
CA THR A 225 42.82 4.85 -16.15
C THR A 225 42.61 4.80 -17.66
N MET A 226 41.98 3.75 -18.19
CA MET A 226 41.91 3.47 -19.62
C MET A 226 40.71 4.06 -20.37
N TYR A 227 39.85 4.88 -19.75
CA TYR A 227 38.62 5.38 -20.38
C TYR A 227 38.21 6.83 -20.08
N SER A 228 38.04 7.63 -21.13
CA SER A 228 37.27 8.90 -21.11
C SER A 228 35.78 8.67 -21.35
N ASP A 229 35.43 7.88 -22.36
CA ASP A 229 34.06 7.88 -22.90
C ASP A 229 33.04 7.20 -21.96
N TRP A 230 33.44 6.11 -21.32
CA TRP A 230 32.61 5.46 -20.30
C TRP A 230 32.53 6.31 -19.02
N PHE A 231 33.62 6.99 -18.66
CA PHE A 231 33.64 7.86 -17.49
C PHE A 231 32.57 8.95 -17.61
N ASP A 232 32.36 9.50 -18.81
CA ASP A 232 31.31 10.49 -19.09
C ASP A 232 29.88 9.98 -18.88
N THR A 233 29.65 8.66 -18.96
CA THR A 233 28.34 8.05 -18.70
C THR A 233 28.01 7.86 -17.22
N LEU A 234 29.00 8.00 -16.34
CA LEU A 234 28.83 7.85 -14.89
C LEU A 234 28.05 9.04 -14.30
N ASN A 235 27.34 8.79 -13.20
CA ASN A 235 26.79 9.88 -12.40
C ASN A 235 27.91 10.67 -11.70
N ASP A 236 27.61 11.92 -11.34
CA ASP A 236 28.59 12.84 -10.75
C ASP A 236 29.26 12.30 -9.49
N THR A 237 28.54 11.47 -8.71
CA THR A 237 29.08 10.86 -7.49
C THR A 237 30.16 9.83 -7.81
N TYR A 238 29.93 8.94 -8.76
CA TYR A 238 30.95 7.99 -9.19
C TYR A 238 32.10 8.67 -9.93
N LYS A 239 31.80 9.66 -10.79
CA LYS A 239 32.84 10.47 -11.46
C LYS A 239 33.81 11.05 -10.45
N SER A 240 33.28 11.74 -9.42
CA SER A 240 34.12 12.35 -8.38
C SER A 240 35.01 11.34 -7.66
N ARG A 241 34.49 10.16 -7.30
CA ARG A 241 35.29 9.13 -6.62
C ARG A 241 36.37 8.54 -7.51
N VAL A 242 36.02 8.23 -8.75
CA VAL A 242 36.96 7.67 -9.72
C VAL A 242 38.06 8.70 -10.02
N SER A 243 37.73 9.99 -10.20
CA SER A 243 38.73 11.05 -10.35
C SER A 243 39.69 11.11 -9.17
N LYS A 244 39.17 11.13 -7.92
CA LYS A 244 40.03 11.15 -6.73
C LYS A 244 40.95 9.94 -6.62
N LEU A 245 40.47 8.75 -7.04
CA LEU A 245 41.27 7.54 -7.08
C LEU A 245 42.45 7.69 -8.06
N LEU A 246 42.18 8.22 -9.26
CA LEU A 246 43.18 8.43 -10.31
C LEU A 246 44.20 9.51 -9.92
N GLU A 247 43.75 10.57 -9.24
CA GLU A 247 44.60 11.65 -8.74
C GLU A 247 45.52 11.20 -7.60
N SER A 248 45.11 10.20 -6.81
CA SER A 248 45.90 9.69 -5.67
C SER A 248 46.95 8.63 -6.07
N GLY A 249 46.87 8.11 -7.30
CA GLY A 249 47.79 7.09 -7.84
C GLY A 249 49.00 7.64 -8.60
N ASN A 250 49.11 8.97 -8.73
CA ASN A 250 50.25 9.69 -9.32
C ASN A 250 51.03 10.44 -8.23
#